data_AF-A0A377ITM8-F1
#
_entry.id   AF-A0A377ITM8-F1
#
_cell.length_a   1.000
_cell.length_b   1.000
_cell.length_c   1.000
_cell.angle_alpha   90.00
_cell.angle_beta   90.00
_cell.angle_gamma   90.00
#
_symmetry.space_group_name_H-M   'P 1'
#
loop_
_entity.id
_entity.type
_entity.pdbx_description
1 polymer ?
#
loop_
_entity_poly.entity_id
_entity_poly.type
_entity_poly.pdbx_seq_one_letter_code
_entity_poly.pdbx_strand_id
1 'polypeptide(L)'
;MNKLLRFEIRQNSRKAPRVYVKQADSKVLYGSFLMDAPDSFDGWAKLSINELIELKQFIQNITAIYQQLHPTPQNSLIDFRFRLPYEFTETLDQIEILCHQNKVELNIFEPMIASIIQQMKIAVSKLSGQSKEEALTILTKANLAEYKKQDFTRQMQAVFAEIQSIFNRSEKLHALAKELFKKDKSYSPMAIQSMAHGDTIPTKWLTACAIELLFNEKPEILFTMLTEDDVFMLWAKQLLDQSHDPELVIKKIIHLNKNELMDKIKCYKNLHDKTATN
;
A
#
# COMPACT_ATOMS: atom_id res chain seq x y z
N MET A 1 19.07 -2.70 -18.71
CA MET A 1 19.84 -3.75 -18.00
C MET A 1 19.76 -5.04 -18.79
N ASN A 2 20.87 -5.74 -19.00
CA ASN A 2 20.78 -7.17 -19.30
C ASN A 2 20.17 -7.82 -18.06
N LYS A 3 19.08 -8.58 -18.22
CA LYS A 3 18.54 -9.39 -17.12
C LYS A 3 19.70 -10.20 -16.53
N LEU A 4 19.84 -10.25 -15.20
CA LEU A 4 20.87 -11.09 -14.58
C LEU A 4 20.30 -12.49 -14.35
N LEU A 5 18.99 -12.54 -14.04
CA LEU A 5 18.27 -13.77 -13.80
C LEU A 5 17.24 -14.07 -14.89
N ARG A 6 17.04 -15.37 -15.10
CA ARG A 6 15.94 -15.94 -15.87
C ARG A 6 15.11 -16.82 -14.96
N PHE A 7 13.84 -16.47 -14.83
CA PHE A 7 12.85 -17.24 -14.07
C PHE A 7 12.08 -18.15 -15.02
N GLU A 8 12.30 -19.46 -14.92
CA GLU A 8 11.52 -20.46 -15.66
C GLU A 8 10.46 -21.06 -14.74
N ILE A 9 9.19 -20.90 -15.12
CA ILE A 9 8.06 -21.41 -14.35
C ILE A 9 7.61 -22.73 -14.97
N ARG A 10 7.55 -23.79 -14.15
CA ARG A 10 6.98 -25.08 -14.56
C ARG A 10 5.70 -25.35 -13.80
N GLN A 11 4.62 -25.50 -14.57
CA GLN A 11 3.31 -25.88 -14.09
C GLN A 11 3.31 -27.29 -13.52
N ASN A 12 2.52 -27.50 -12.46
CA ASN A 12 2.26 -28.81 -11.90
C ASN A 12 0.75 -28.93 -11.63
N SER A 13 0.12 -30.01 -12.08
CA SER A 13 -1.32 -30.21 -11.93
C SER A 13 -1.76 -30.50 -10.49
N ARG A 14 -0.83 -30.88 -9.61
CA ARG A 14 -1.11 -31.31 -8.22
C ARG A 14 -0.49 -30.41 -7.14
N LYS A 15 0.39 -29.49 -7.51
CA LYS A 15 1.14 -28.62 -6.57
C LYS A 15 1.25 -27.22 -7.15
N ALA A 16 1.57 -26.22 -6.32
CA ALA A 16 1.91 -24.90 -6.82
C ALA A 16 3.04 -24.98 -7.85
N PRO A 17 3.05 -24.11 -8.88
CA PRO A 17 4.08 -24.16 -9.90
C PRO A 17 5.46 -23.88 -9.30
N ARG A 18 6.48 -24.49 -9.90
CA ARG A 18 7.87 -24.34 -9.45
C ARG A 18 8.58 -23.28 -10.28
N VAL A 19 9.26 -22.37 -9.62
CA VAL A 19 10.14 -21.39 -10.23
C VAL A 19 11.56 -21.91 -10.18
N TYR A 20 12.23 -21.94 -11.33
CA TYR A 20 13.65 -22.22 -11.45
C TYR A 20 14.38 -20.90 -11.70
N VAL A 21 15.36 -20.59 -10.85
CA VAL A 21 16.17 -19.37 -10.94
C VAL A 21 17.46 -19.70 -11.65
N LYS A 22 17.64 -19.17 -12.86
CA LYS A 22 18.80 -19.39 -13.71
C LYS A 22 19.52 -18.08 -13.96
N GLN A 23 20.80 -18.16 -14.30
CA GLN A 23 21.50 -17.03 -14.88
C GLN A 23 20.88 -16.71 -16.26
N ALA A 24 20.81 -15.45 -16.65
CA ALA A 24 20.11 -15.05 -17.87
C ALA A 24 20.74 -15.57 -19.16
N ASP A 25 22.07 -15.49 -19.26
CA ASP A 25 22.83 -15.81 -20.47
C ASP A 25 23.43 -17.22 -20.47
N SER A 26 23.31 -17.96 -19.36
CA SER A 26 23.85 -19.32 -19.22
C SER A 26 22.76 -20.31 -18.81
N LYS A 27 23.05 -21.62 -18.89
CA LYS A 27 22.16 -22.67 -18.37
C LYS A 27 22.39 -22.94 -16.87
N VAL A 28 23.20 -22.13 -16.18
CA VAL A 28 23.48 -22.31 -14.76
C VAL A 28 22.19 -22.13 -13.96
N LEU A 29 21.84 -23.17 -13.21
CA LEU A 29 20.70 -23.18 -12.30
C LEU A 29 21.20 -22.83 -10.90
N TYR A 30 20.72 -21.73 -10.34
CA TYR A 30 21.05 -21.34 -8.97
C TYR A 30 20.25 -22.16 -7.95
N GLY A 31 18.97 -22.41 -8.24
CA GLY A 31 18.07 -23.18 -7.38
C GLY A 31 16.63 -23.14 -7.85
N SER A 32 15.71 -23.57 -6.99
CA SER A 32 14.27 -23.48 -7.28
C SER A 32 13.41 -23.37 -6.02
N PHE A 33 12.20 -22.85 -6.17
CA PHE A 33 11.20 -22.77 -5.09
C PHE A 33 9.79 -23.00 -5.64
N LEU A 34 8.85 -23.35 -4.77
CA LEU A 34 7.43 -23.38 -5.12
C LEU A 34 6.85 -21.97 -4.99
N MET A 35 5.98 -21.55 -5.92
CA MET A 35 5.42 -20.18 -5.90
C MET A 35 4.67 -19.83 -4.60
N ASP A 36 4.11 -20.81 -3.89
CA ASP A 36 3.45 -20.66 -2.60
C ASP A 36 4.40 -20.74 -1.39
N ALA A 37 5.69 -21.01 -1.62
CA ALA A 37 6.73 -21.09 -0.60
C ALA A 37 8.06 -20.50 -1.10
N PRO A 38 8.12 -19.19 -1.42
CA PRO A 38 9.31 -18.56 -2.02
C PRO A 38 10.56 -18.61 -1.13
N ASP A 39 10.39 -18.60 0.19
CA ASP A 39 11.50 -18.69 1.16
C ASP A 39 12.24 -20.03 1.08
N SER A 40 11.64 -21.06 0.46
CA SER A 40 12.25 -22.38 0.27
C SER A 40 13.37 -22.40 -0.78
N PHE A 41 13.69 -21.26 -1.41
CA PHE A 41 14.78 -21.19 -2.36
C PHE A 41 16.11 -21.60 -1.71
N ASP A 42 16.79 -22.55 -2.33
CA ASP A 42 18.01 -23.19 -1.82
C ASP A 42 19.30 -22.55 -2.37
N GLY A 43 19.17 -21.61 -3.30
CA GLY A 43 20.29 -21.00 -4.03
C GLY A 43 20.78 -19.66 -3.50
N TRP A 44 20.29 -19.16 -2.35
CA TRP A 44 20.58 -17.80 -1.86
C TRP A 44 22.07 -17.46 -1.81
N ALA A 45 22.89 -18.37 -1.30
CA ALA A 45 24.33 -18.15 -1.13
C ALA A 45 25.11 -18.10 -2.46
N LYS A 46 24.48 -18.45 -3.59
CA LYS A 46 25.11 -18.49 -4.91
C LYS A 46 24.93 -17.20 -5.71
N LEU A 47 24.10 -16.27 -5.21
CA LEU A 47 23.75 -15.05 -5.92
C LEU A 47 24.70 -13.91 -5.56
N SER A 48 25.10 -13.14 -6.56
CA SER A 48 25.64 -11.80 -6.33
C SER A 48 24.59 -10.88 -5.71
N ILE A 49 25.01 -9.74 -5.15
CA ILE A 49 24.08 -8.77 -4.54
C ILE A 49 23.00 -8.34 -5.55
N ASN A 50 23.37 -8.04 -6.79
CA ASN A 50 22.42 -7.58 -7.81
C ASN A 50 21.43 -8.69 -8.20
N GLU A 51 21.89 -9.95 -8.35
CA GLU A 51 21.00 -11.08 -8.61
C GLU A 51 20.07 -11.36 -7.42
N LEU A 52 20.57 -11.18 -6.19
CA LEU A 52 19.78 -11.33 -4.97
C LEU A 52 18.65 -10.28 -4.90
N ILE A 53 18.95 -9.02 -5.23
CA ILE A 53 17.93 -7.96 -5.31
C ILE A 53 16.90 -8.26 -6.41
N GLU A 54 17.35 -8.65 -7.62
CA GLU A 54 16.43 -9.02 -8.72
C GLU A 54 15.50 -10.19 -8.31
N LEU A 55 16.02 -11.20 -7.61
CA LEU A 55 15.21 -12.31 -7.09
C LEU A 55 14.23 -11.84 -6.00
N LYS A 56 14.66 -10.96 -5.08
CA LYS A 56 13.78 -10.42 -4.03
C LYS A 56 12.60 -9.66 -4.63
N GLN A 57 12.85 -8.77 -5.57
CA GLN A 57 11.79 -8.05 -6.29
C GLN A 57 10.82 -9.02 -6.98
N PHE A 58 11.34 -10.05 -7.65
CA PHE A 58 10.51 -11.07 -8.28
C PHE A 58 9.63 -11.81 -7.27
N ILE A 59 10.19 -12.22 -6.12
CA ILE A 59 9.45 -12.88 -5.04
C ILE A 59 8.39 -11.97 -4.44
N GLN A 60 8.71 -10.70 -4.16
CA GLN A 60 7.77 -9.72 -3.62
C GLN A 60 6.58 -9.51 -4.57
N ASN A 61 6.86 -9.40 -5.87
CA ASN A 61 5.83 -9.27 -6.90
C ASN A 61 4.90 -10.49 -6.94
N ILE A 62 5.45 -11.71 -6.98
CA ILE A 62 4.63 -12.93 -6.92
C ILE A 62 3.80 -12.96 -5.63
N THR A 63 4.43 -12.69 -4.49
CA THR A 63 3.76 -12.71 -3.19
C THR A 63 2.58 -11.74 -3.17
N ALA A 64 2.79 -10.50 -3.62
CA ALA A 64 1.73 -9.50 -3.71
C ALA A 64 0.60 -9.93 -4.66
N ILE A 65 0.92 -10.52 -5.81
CA ILE A 65 -0.08 -11.03 -6.75
C ILE A 65 -0.91 -12.14 -6.12
N TYR A 66 -0.28 -13.10 -5.45
CA TYR A 66 -0.99 -14.19 -4.80
C TYR A 66 -1.87 -13.71 -3.64
N GLN A 67 -1.38 -12.77 -2.82
CA GLN A 67 -2.15 -12.20 -1.70
C GLN A 67 -3.37 -11.38 -2.17
N GLN A 68 -3.21 -10.62 -3.26
CA GLN A 68 -4.23 -9.68 -3.72
C GLN A 68 -5.22 -10.30 -4.71
N LEU A 69 -4.75 -11.16 -5.64
CA LEU A 69 -5.56 -11.69 -6.74
C LEU A 69 -6.02 -13.15 -6.54
N HIS A 70 -5.40 -13.89 -5.61
CA HIS A 70 -5.70 -15.31 -5.34
C HIS A 70 -5.85 -16.14 -6.63
N PRO A 71 -4.84 -16.14 -7.52
CA PRO A 71 -4.97 -16.76 -8.83
C PRO A 71 -5.20 -18.27 -8.69
N THR A 72 -6.13 -18.81 -9.46
CA THR A 72 -6.33 -20.27 -9.52
C THR A 72 -5.16 -20.95 -10.24
N PRO A 73 -4.88 -22.24 -9.99
CA PRO A 73 -3.80 -22.97 -10.66
C PRO A 73 -3.92 -22.98 -12.20
N GLN A 74 -5.13 -22.91 -12.75
CA GLN A 74 -5.38 -22.82 -14.19
C GLN A 74 -5.12 -21.42 -14.76
N ASN A 75 -5.24 -20.38 -13.92
CA ASN A 75 -4.88 -18.99 -14.22
C ASN A 75 -3.45 -18.65 -13.75
N SER A 76 -2.67 -19.63 -13.27
CA SER A 76 -1.34 -19.36 -12.72
C SER A 76 -0.41 -18.90 -13.85
N LEU A 77 -0.05 -17.62 -13.79
CA LEU A 77 0.32 -16.77 -14.91
C LEU A 77 1.56 -17.22 -15.70
N ILE A 78 1.52 -16.92 -17.00
CA ILE A 78 2.66 -17.07 -17.94
C ILE A 78 3.54 -15.80 -17.92
N ASP A 79 3.04 -14.67 -17.40
CA ASP A 79 3.75 -13.39 -17.35
C ASP A 79 3.42 -12.58 -16.09
N PHE A 80 4.42 -12.38 -15.23
CA PHE A 80 4.35 -11.58 -14.00
C PHE A 80 5.06 -10.22 -14.14
N ARG A 81 5.44 -9.81 -15.36
CA ARG A 81 6.30 -8.64 -15.54
C ARG A 81 5.54 -7.32 -15.42
N PHE A 82 5.88 -6.51 -14.42
CA PHE A 82 5.67 -5.07 -14.49
C PHE A 82 6.69 -4.46 -15.45
N ARG A 83 6.24 -3.62 -16.40
CA ARG A 83 7.12 -2.89 -17.31
C ARG A 83 7.26 -1.47 -16.80
N LEU A 84 8.45 -1.15 -16.29
CA LEU A 84 8.80 0.17 -15.79
C LEU A 84 9.86 0.82 -16.71
N PRO A 85 9.94 2.16 -16.78
CA PRO A 85 11.04 2.84 -17.43
C PRO A 85 12.39 2.40 -16.85
N TYR A 86 13.40 2.31 -17.71
CA TYR A 86 14.71 1.78 -17.33
C TYR A 86 15.34 2.57 -16.19
N GLU A 87 15.30 3.90 -16.29
CA GLU A 87 15.86 4.82 -15.30
C GLU A 87 15.20 4.67 -13.93
N PHE A 88 13.90 4.33 -13.93
CA PHE A 88 13.15 4.11 -12.70
C PHE A 88 13.51 2.78 -12.04
N THR A 89 13.68 1.71 -12.84
CA THR A 89 14.16 0.41 -12.34
C THR A 89 15.56 0.53 -11.75
N GLU A 90 16.47 1.25 -12.43
CA GLU A 90 17.82 1.47 -11.92
C GLU A 90 17.82 2.23 -10.58
N THR A 91 16.96 3.24 -10.45
CA THR A 91 16.78 3.97 -9.19
C THR A 91 16.27 3.06 -8.07
N LEU A 92 15.27 2.22 -8.36
CA LEU A 92 14.71 1.26 -7.41
C LEU A 92 15.79 0.28 -6.93
N ASP A 93 16.58 -0.29 -7.85
CA ASP A 93 17.64 -1.25 -7.52
C ASP A 93 18.69 -0.62 -6.59
N GLN A 94 19.13 0.61 -6.90
CA GLN A 94 20.09 1.33 -6.08
C GLN A 94 19.55 1.60 -4.67
N ILE A 95 18.28 2.01 -4.54
CA ILE A 95 17.63 2.20 -3.24
C ILE A 95 17.50 0.87 -2.49
N GLU A 96 17.12 -0.21 -3.17
CA GLU A 96 16.93 -1.51 -2.53
C GLU A 96 18.24 -2.11 -2.02
N ILE A 97 19.36 -1.87 -2.71
CA ILE A 97 20.71 -2.21 -2.22
C ILE A 97 21.00 -1.47 -0.91
N LEU A 98 20.73 -0.15 -0.85
CA LEU A 98 20.92 0.64 0.37
C LEU A 98 20.01 0.15 1.50
N CYS A 99 18.74 -0.11 1.22
CA CYS A 99 17.79 -0.69 2.18
C CYS A 99 18.28 -2.04 2.70
N HIS A 100 18.78 -2.92 1.82
CA HIS A 100 19.29 -4.22 2.21
C HIS A 100 20.51 -4.11 3.14
N GLN A 101 21.46 -3.23 2.85
CA GLN A 101 22.64 -2.99 3.68
C GLN A 101 22.27 -2.49 5.08
N ASN A 102 21.18 -1.71 5.18
CA ASN A 102 20.69 -1.14 6.44
C ASN A 102 19.58 -1.97 7.11
N LYS A 103 19.29 -3.19 6.61
CA LYS A 103 18.22 -4.08 7.10
C LYS A 103 16.83 -3.41 7.11
N VAL A 104 16.56 -2.54 6.14
CA VAL A 104 15.25 -1.93 5.91
C VAL A 104 14.52 -2.75 4.84
N GLU A 105 13.27 -3.11 5.11
CA GLU A 105 12.43 -3.78 4.13
C GLU A 105 11.78 -2.75 3.19
N LEU A 106 11.96 -2.94 1.89
CA LEU A 106 11.29 -2.16 0.84
C LEU A 106 10.41 -3.13 0.03
N ASN A 107 9.08 -2.97 0.10
CA ASN A 107 8.13 -3.73 -0.70
C ASN A 107 7.21 -2.77 -1.47
N ILE A 108 7.51 -2.58 -2.75
CA ILE A 108 6.77 -1.65 -3.62
C ILE A 108 5.61 -2.30 -4.38
N PHE A 109 5.63 -3.63 -4.55
CA PHE A 109 4.68 -4.32 -5.43
C PHE A 109 3.31 -4.44 -4.79
N GLU A 110 3.25 -4.73 -3.50
CA GLU A 110 1.99 -4.81 -2.76
C GLU A 110 1.19 -3.49 -2.80
N PRO A 111 1.75 -2.32 -2.41
CA PRO A 111 1.00 -1.07 -2.51
C PRO A 111 0.66 -0.71 -3.95
N MET A 112 1.52 -1.03 -4.93
CA MET A 112 1.26 -0.80 -6.35
C MET A 112 0.05 -1.61 -6.85
N ILE A 113 0.03 -2.92 -6.59
CA ILE A 113 -1.08 -3.79 -7.00
C ILE A 113 -2.37 -3.39 -6.29
N ALA A 114 -2.32 -3.10 -4.99
CA ALA A 114 -3.48 -2.63 -4.24
C ALA A 114 -4.05 -1.32 -4.83
N SER A 115 -3.16 -0.37 -5.17
CA SER A 115 -3.54 0.89 -5.82
C SER A 115 -4.18 0.68 -7.20
N ILE A 116 -3.62 -0.20 -8.04
CA ILE A 116 -4.20 -0.55 -9.35
C ILE A 116 -5.61 -1.13 -9.19
N ILE A 117 -5.79 -2.11 -8.30
CA ILE A 117 -7.10 -2.70 -8.01
C ILE A 117 -8.10 -1.63 -7.57
N GLN A 118 -7.67 -0.71 -6.71
CA GLN A 118 -8.51 0.36 -6.22
C GLN A 118 -8.92 1.32 -7.34
N GLN A 119 -7.99 1.72 -8.20
CA GLN A 119 -8.30 2.58 -9.35
C GLN A 119 -9.26 1.90 -10.32
N MET A 120 -9.12 0.58 -10.54
CA MET A 120 -10.09 -0.20 -11.31
C MET A 120 -11.49 -0.14 -10.67
N LYS A 121 -11.60 -0.36 -9.35
CA LYS A 121 -12.88 -0.30 -8.63
C LYS A 121 -13.53 1.09 -8.68
N ILE A 122 -12.73 2.15 -8.50
CA ILE A 122 -13.19 3.53 -8.61
C ILE A 122 -13.72 3.80 -10.01
N ALA A 123 -12.98 3.41 -11.05
CA ALA A 123 -13.43 3.58 -12.44
C ALA A 123 -14.75 2.85 -12.70
N VAL A 124 -14.87 1.59 -12.26
CA VAL A 124 -16.11 0.80 -12.40
C VAL A 124 -17.28 1.43 -11.64
N SER A 125 -17.04 2.02 -10.47
CA SER A 125 -18.09 2.68 -9.68
C SER A 125 -18.75 3.86 -10.40
N LYS A 126 -18.01 4.52 -11.31
CA LYS A 126 -18.46 5.66 -12.13
C LYS A 126 -19.27 5.23 -13.36
N LEU A 127 -19.28 3.93 -13.72
CA LEU A 127 -20.09 3.40 -14.81
C LEU A 127 -21.57 3.27 -14.39
N SER A 128 -22.46 3.19 -15.38
CA SER A 128 -23.90 3.03 -15.19
C SER A 128 -24.50 2.03 -16.19
N GLY A 129 -25.64 1.43 -15.85
CA GLY A 129 -26.36 0.50 -16.73
C GLY A 129 -25.55 -0.73 -17.10
N GLN A 130 -25.75 -1.23 -18.33
CA GLN A 130 -25.14 -2.47 -18.82
C GLN A 130 -23.61 -2.49 -18.72
N SER A 131 -22.93 -1.37 -19.01
CA SER A 131 -21.46 -1.30 -18.93
C SER A 131 -20.93 -1.50 -17.50
N LYS A 132 -21.71 -1.12 -16.48
CA LYS A 132 -21.34 -1.39 -15.08
C LYS A 132 -21.46 -2.88 -14.76
N GLU A 133 -22.52 -3.53 -15.22
CA GLU A 133 -22.76 -4.97 -15.01
C GLU A 133 -21.68 -5.82 -15.68
N GLU A 134 -21.30 -5.46 -16.90
CA GLU A 134 -20.20 -6.09 -17.63
C GLU A 134 -18.86 -5.91 -16.89
N ALA A 135 -18.56 -4.69 -16.45
CA ALA A 135 -17.32 -4.39 -15.71
C ALA A 135 -17.25 -5.11 -14.36
N LEU A 136 -18.37 -5.19 -13.62
CA LEU A 136 -18.43 -5.96 -12.37
C LEU A 136 -18.20 -7.45 -12.62
N THR A 137 -18.75 -8.01 -13.71
CA THR A 137 -18.51 -9.41 -14.10
C THR A 137 -17.02 -9.67 -14.39
N ILE A 138 -16.33 -8.72 -15.02
CA ILE A 138 -14.89 -8.80 -15.26
C ILE A 138 -14.10 -8.78 -13.95
N LEU A 139 -14.46 -7.89 -13.00
CA LEU A 139 -13.82 -7.86 -11.68
C LEU A 139 -14.06 -9.16 -10.90
N THR A 140 -15.25 -9.75 -10.98
CA THR A 140 -15.56 -11.03 -10.32
C THR A 140 -14.69 -12.16 -10.86
N LYS A 141 -14.51 -12.24 -12.19
CA LYS A 141 -13.64 -13.24 -12.83
C LYS A 141 -12.18 -13.15 -12.37
N ALA A 142 -11.72 -11.96 -11.99
CA ALA A 142 -10.37 -11.72 -11.48
C ALA A 142 -10.26 -11.84 -9.95
N ASN A 143 -11.29 -12.33 -9.25
CA ASN A 143 -11.39 -12.34 -7.79
C ASN A 143 -11.30 -10.95 -7.13
N LEU A 144 -11.64 -9.90 -7.87
CA LEU A 144 -11.57 -8.50 -7.41
C LEU A 144 -12.91 -7.95 -6.94
N ALA A 145 -14.02 -8.68 -7.15
CA ALA A 145 -15.36 -8.22 -6.83
C ALA A 145 -15.65 -8.11 -5.33
N GLU A 146 -14.96 -8.88 -4.49
CA GLU A 146 -15.10 -8.72 -3.05
C GLU A 146 -14.45 -7.40 -2.59
N TYR A 147 -15.24 -6.63 -1.84
CA TYR A 147 -14.75 -5.49 -1.09
C TYR A 147 -13.87 -6.01 0.06
N LYS A 148 -12.58 -6.26 -0.20
CA LYS A 148 -11.59 -6.24 0.87
C LYS A 148 -11.47 -4.79 1.34
N LYS A 149 -11.84 -4.56 2.60
CA LYS A 149 -11.64 -3.27 3.27
C LYS A 149 -10.18 -2.89 3.11
N GLN A 150 -9.92 -1.74 2.52
CA GLN A 150 -8.58 -1.25 2.20
C GLN A 150 -7.71 -1.28 3.48
N ASP A 151 -6.60 -2.02 3.41
CA ASP A 151 -5.64 -2.15 4.50
C ASP A 151 -4.69 -0.95 4.47
N PHE A 152 -4.65 -0.23 5.58
CA PHE A 152 -3.81 0.96 5.74
C PHE A 152 -2.75 0.77 6.83
N THR A 153 -2.48 -0.47 7.23
CA THR A 153 -1.62 -0.77 8.38
C THR A 153 -0.23 -0.16 8.22
N ARG A 154 0.38 -0.25 7.03
CA ARG A 154 1.70 0.36 6.75
C ARG A 154 1.68 1.89 6.77
N GLN A 155 0.66 2.51 6.17
CA GLN A 155 0.50 3.96 6.17
C GLN A 155 0.29 4.49 7.58
N MET A 156 -0.52 3.79 8.38
CA MET A 156 -0.69 4.10 9.80
C MET A 156 0.64 3.98 10.54
N GLN A 157 1.39 2.90 10.34
CA GLN A 157 2.69 2.71 10.96
C GLN A 157 3.66 3.83 10.61
N ALA A 158 3.75 4.22 9.33
CA ALA A 158 4.61 5.32 8.87
C ALA A 158 4.26 6.64 9.55
N VAL A 159 2.97 6.99 9.63
CA VAL A 159 2.49 8.17 10.37
C VAL A 159 2.96 8.13 11.83
N PHE A 160 2.84 6.97 12.49
CA PHE A 160 3.24 6.82 13.89
C PHE A 160 4.75 6.83 14.11
N ALA A 161 5.53 6.41 13.11
CA ALA A 161 6.99 6.53 13.11
C ALA A 161 7.41 8.01 13.03
N GLU A 162 6.78 8.79 12.15
CA GLU A 162 7.12 10.20 11.98
C GLU A 162 6.82 11.04 13.24
N ILE A 163 5.66 10.83 13.86
CA ILE A 163 5.31 11.60 15.08
C ILE A 163 6.21 11.26 16.28
N GLN A 164 7.02 10.18 16.26
CA GLN A 164 7.97 9.90 17.35
C GLN A 164 8.92 11.07 17.59
N SER A 165 9.28 11.76 16.52
CA SER A 165 10.21 12.89 16.53
C SER A 165 9.58 14.19 17.07
N ILE A 166 8.27 14.22 17.31
CA ILE A 166 7.56 15.41 17.81
C ILE A 166 7.61 15.44 19.34
N PHE A 167 8.03 16.57 19.89
CA PHE A 167 8.04 16.82 21.33
C PHE A 167 6.61 16.91 21.90
N ASN A 168 6.39 16.33 23.09
CA ASN A 168 5.07 16.23 23.75
C ASN A 168 3.98 15.58 22.87
N ARG A 169 4.35 14.61 22.03
CA ARG A 169 3.41 13.92 21.12
C ARG A 169 2.22 13.28 21.84
N SER A 170 2.41 12.75 23.05
CA SER A 170 1.33 12.14 23.83
C SER A 170 0.26 13.16 24.23
N GLU A 171 0.69 14.31 24.74
CA GLU A 171 -0.18 15.41 25.16
C GLU A 171 -0.88 16.05 23.96
N LYS A 172 -0.14 16.26 22.86
CA LYS A 172 -0.70 16.82 21.62
C LYS A 172 -1.74 15.88 20.99
N LEU A 173 -1.46 14.57 20.92
CA LEU A 173 -2.44 13.58 20.45
C LEU A 173 -3.68 13.55 21.35
N HIS A 174 -3.50 13.66 22.66
CA HIS A 174 -4.61 13.70 23.60
C HIS A 174 -5.51 14.94 23.39
N ALA A 175 -4.90 16.11 23.20
CA ALA A 175 -5.62 17.35 22.90
C ALA A 175 -6.44 17.22 21.59
N LEU A 176 -5.81 16.71 20.52
CA LEU A 176 -6.47 16.48 19.23
C LEU A 176 -7.60 15.44 19.32
N ALA A 177 -7.42 14.38 20.11
CA ALA A 177 -8.45 13.38 20.34
C ALA A 177 -9.71 13.98 21.00
N LYS A 178 -9.52 14.89 21.97
CA LYS A 178 -10.60 15.62 22.62
C LYS A 178 -11.27 16.60 21.66
N GLU A 179 -10.48 17.39 20.95
CA GLU A 179 -10.98 18.44 20.04
C GLU A 179 -11.74 17.86 18.85
N LEU A 180 -11.13 16.91 18.13
CA LEU A 180 -11.65 16.45 16.84
C LEU A 180 -12.68 15.32 16.97
N PHE A 181 -12.54 14.46 18.00
CA PHE A 181 -13.33 13.24 18.13
C PHE A 181 -14.06 13.11 19.47
N LYS A 182 -13.95 14.10 20.36
CA LYS A 182 -14.54 14.08 21.72
C LYS A 182 -14.12 12.83 22.51
N LYS A 183 -12.90 12.33 22.28
CA LYS A 183 -12.33 11.15 22.95
C LYS A 183 -11.39 11.60 24.06
N ASP A 184 -11.76 11.34 25.30
CA ASP A 184 -10.87 11.51 26.46
C ASP A 184 -9.96 10.28 26.60
N LYS A 185 -9.02 10.12 25.67
CA LYS A 185 -8.08 9.00 25.67
C LYS A 185 -6.66 9.52 25.48
N SER A 186 -5.78 9.14 26.40
CA SER A 186 -4.35 9.43 26.33
C SER A 186 -3.58 8.15 26.00
N TYR A 187 -2.45 8.32 25.31
CA TYR A 187 -1.57 7.22 24.92
C TYR A 187 -0.16 7.54 25.42
N SER A 188 0.43 6.60 26.16
CA SER A 188 1.79 6.75 26.66
C SER A 188 2.81 6.75 25.50
N PRO A 189 4.00 7.34 25.69
CA PRO A 189 5.06 7.31 24.68
C PRO A 189 5.38 5.89 24.18
N MET A 190 5.36 4.88 25.07
CA MET A 190 5.57 3.48 24.71
C MET A 190 4.44 2.93 23.83
N ALA A 191 3.18 3.26 24.12
CA ALA A 191 2.06 2.79 23.29
C ALA A 191 2.14 3.36 21.87
N ILE A 192 2.52 4.64 21.73
CA ILE A 192 2.73 5.28 20.43
C ILE A 192 3.92 4.63 19.71
N GLN A 193 5.00 4.30 20.46
CA GLN A 193 6.16 3.58 19.90
C GLN A 193 5.77 2.20 19.37
N SER A 194 4.96 1.41 20.09
CA SER A 194 4.46 0.12 19.60
C SER A 194 3.66 0.25 18.31
N MET A 195 2.88 1.33 18.14
CA MET A 195 2.18 1.60 16.88
C MET A 195 3.13 1.93 15.72
N ALA A 196 4.25 2.60 16.00
CA ALA A 196 5.29 2.89 15.02
C ALA A 196 6.08 1.64 14.58
N HIS A 197 6.20 0.64 15.45
CA HIS A 197 6.87 -0.63 15.12
C HIS A 197 5.93 -1.65 14.47
N GLY A 198 4.62 -1.39 14.48
CA GLY A 198 3.61 -2.31 13.94
C GLY A 198 3.13 -3.36 14.94
N ASP A 199 3.58 -3.31 16.20
CA ASP A 199 3.15 -4.23 17.27
C ASP A 199 1.69 -4.03 17.65
N THR A 200 1.14 -2.84 17.41
CA THR A 200 -0.25 -2.50 17.72
C THR A 200 -0.84 -1.65 16.60
N ILE A 201 -1.99 -2.07 16.08
CA ILE A 201 -2.67 -1.34 15.00
C ILE A 201 -3.50 -0.18 15.61
N PRO A 202 -3.19 1.08 15.27
CA PRO A 202 -3.98 2.22 15.74
C PRO A 202 -5.35 2.27 15.07
N THR A 203 -6.34 2.81 15.79
CA THR A 203 -7.66 3.06 15.21
C THR A 203 -7.64 4.23 14.23
N LYS A 204 -8.46 4.20 13.18
CA LYS A 204 -8.51 5.26 12.14
C LYS A 204 -8.68 6.68 12.68
N TRP A 205 -9.54 6.90 13.68
CA TRP A 205 -9.71 8.24 14.28
C TRP A 205 -8.43 8.72 14.99
N LEU A 206 -7.67 7.81 15.58
CA LEU A 206 -6.40 8.14 16.22
C LEU A 206 -5.33 8.43 15.16
N THR A 207 -5.32 7.67 14.07
CA THR A 207 -4.48 7.97 12.89
C THR A 207 -4.82 9.36 12.33
N ALA A 208 -6.10 9.73 12.27
CA ALA A 208 -6.50 11.08 11.85
C ALA A 208 -5.92 12.16 12.77
N CYS A 209 -5.91 11.94 14.09
CA CYS A 209 -5.25 12.84 15.04
C CYS A 209 -3.74 12.94 14.80
N ALA A 210 -3.09 11.82 14.48
CA ALA A 210 -1.65 11.81 14.19
C ALA A 210 -1.32 12.53 12.86
N ILE A 211 -2.16 12.37 11.84
CA ILE A 211 -2.03 13.12 10.57
C ILE A 211 -2.26 14.62 10.83
N GLU A 212 -3.25 14.98 11.64
CA GLU A 212 -3.47 16.38 12.04
C GLU A 212 -2.25 16.96 12.77
N LEU A 213 -1.65 16.19 13.68
CA LEU A 213 -0.43 16.60 14.36
C LEU A 213 0.72 16.86 13.38
N LEU A 214 0.86 16.03 12.34
CA LEU A 214 1.86 16.23 11.30
C LEU A 214 1.57 17.45 10.44
N PHE A 215 0.31 17.75 10.11
CA PHE A 215 -0.02 19.00 9.42
C PHE A 215 0.44 20.23 10.21
N ASN A 216 0.31 20.19 11.54
CA ASN A 216 0.65 21.31 12.40
C ASN A 216 2.16 21.48 12.61
N GLU A 217 2.92 20.38 12.63
CA GLU A 217 4.33 20.39 13.06
C GLU A 217 5.33 20.10 11.93
N LYS A 218 4.93 19.29 10.94
CA LYS A 218 5.78 18.77 9.84
C LYS A 218 4.97 18.56 8.54
N PRO A 219 4.33 19.60 7.98
CA PRO A 219 3.50 19.44 6.79
C PRO A 219 4.28 18.92 5.57
N GLU A 220 5.58 19.19 5.49
CA GLU A 220 6.46 18.81 4.39
C GLU A 220 6.64 17.30 4.23
N ILE A 221 6.57 16.52 5.32
CA ILE A 221 6.82 15.07 5.28
C ILE A 221 5.57 14.26 4.96
N LEU A 222 4.38 14.84 5.14
CA LEU A 222 3.13 14.08 5.06
C LEU A 222 2.93 13.47 3.66
N PHE A 223 3.14 14.27 2.61
CA PHE A 223 2.97 13.85 1.23
C PHE A 223 4.20 13.17 0.62
N THR A 224 5.28 12.99 1.38
CA THR A 224 6.38 12.10 0.98
C THR A 224 6.10 10.65 1.36
N MET A 225 5.24 10.41 2.35
CA MET A 225 4.87 9.07 2.82
C MET A 225 3.42 8.65 2.53
N LEU A 226 2.51 9.60 2.31
CA LEU A 226 1.10 9.33 2.02
C LEU A 226 0.68 9.93 0.68
N THR A 227 -0.17 9.20 -0.05
CA THR A 227 -0.85 9.74 -1.24
C THR A 227 -2.04 10.63 -0.86
N GLU A 228 -2.57 11.40 -1.81
CA GLU A 228 -3.81 12.18 -1.60
C GLU A 228 -5.00 11.27 -1.23
N ASP A 229 -5.04 10.03 -1.71
CA ASP A 229 -6.07 9.05 -1.32
C ASP A 229 -5.90 8.55 0.12
N ASP A 230 -4.66 8.27 0.54
CA ASP A 230 -4.37 7.85 1.91
C ASP A 230 -4.76 8.96 2.91
N VAL A 231 -4.38 10.21 2.62
CA VAL A 231 -4.73 11.37 3.45
C VAL A 231 -6.24 11.58 3.49
N PHE A 232 -6.93 11.40 2.37
CA PHE A 232 -8.40 11.43 2.36
C PHE A 232 -8.98 10.35 3.27
N MET A 233 -8.56 9.09 3.11
CA MET A 233 -9.17 7.95 3.79
C MET A 233 -8.85 7.88 5.29
N LEU A 234 -7.63 8.27 5.68
CA LEU A 234 -7.12 8.18 7.04
C LEU A 234 -7.35 9.44 7.87
N TRP A 235 -7.52 10.60 7.24
CA TRP A 235 -7.74 11.88 7.93
C TRP A 235 -9.06 12.53 7.53
N ALA A 236 -9.18 13.02 6.30
CA ALA A 236 -10.30 13.88 5.92
C ALA A 236 -11.64 13.17 6.10
N LYS A 237 -11.77 11.93 5.61
CA LYS A 237 -12.97 11.10 5.76
C LYS A 237 -13.32 10.91 7.24
N GLN A 238 -12.34 10.69 8.12
CA GLN A 238 -12.60 10.49 9.55
C GLN A 238 -13.18 11.75 10.21
N LEU A 239 -12.73 12.93 9.82
CA LEU A 239 -13.30 14.21 10.26
C LEU A 239 -14.71 14.41 9.70
N LEU A 240 -14.90 14.16 8.41
CA LEU A 240 -16.19 14.31 7.74
C LEU A 240 -17.24 13.33 8.30
N ASP A 241 -16.85 12.10 8.63
CA ASP A 241 -17.69 11.11 9.33
C ASP A 241 -18.13 11.59 10.72
N GLN A 242 -17.38 12.51 11.34
CA GLN A 242 -17.73 13.18 12.59
C GLN A 242 -18.43 14.54 12.39
N SER A 243 -18.96 14.78 11.18
CA SER A 243 -19.69 16.00 10.82
C SER A 243 -18.88 17.29 10.91
N HIS A 244 -17.55 17.21 10.79
CA HIS A 244 -16.73 18.41 10.60
C HIS A 244 -17.08 19.08 9.27
N ASP A 245 -17.03 20.42 9.25
CA ASP A 245 -17.35 21.19 8.06
C ASP A 245 -16.28 20.98 6.96
N PRO A 246 -16.65 20.48 5.76
CA PRO A 246 -15.72 20.31 4.64
C PRO A 246 -14.91 21.57 4.31
N GLU A 247 -15.50 22.77 4.46
CA GLU A 247 -14.78 24.02 4.19
C GLU A 247 -13.63 24.25 5.17
N LEU A 248 -13.85 23.91 6.45
CA LEU A 248 -12.80 24.00 7.48
C LEU A 248 -11.71 22.96 7.24
N VAL A 249 -12.07 21.75 6.81
CA VAL A 249 -11.08 20.71 6.45
C VAL A 249 -10.26 21.15 5.25
N ILE A 250 -10.87 21.75 4.22
CA ILE A 250 -10.16 22.27 3.04
C ILE A 250 -9.22 23.42 3.41
N LYS A 251 -9.65 24.35 4.28
CA LYS A 251 -8.81 25.46 4.74
C LYS A 251 -7.47 24.98 5.33
N LYS A 252 -7.45 23.82 5.99
CA LYS A 252 -6.22 23.23 6.56
C LYS A 252 -5.21 22.79 5.50
N ILE A 253 -5.64 22.50 4.27
CA ILE A 253 -4.77 21.95 3.21
C ILE A 253 -4.68 22.85 1.97
N ILE A 254 -5.38 23.99 1.96
CA ILE A 254 -5.47 24.85 0.77
C ILE A 254 -4.10 25.33 0.28
N HIS A 255 -3.16 25.53 1.20
CA HIS A 255 -1.80 25.98 0.92
C HIS A 255 -0.89 24.88 0.32
N LEU A 256 -1.35 23.62 0.33
CA LEU A 256 -0.57 22.46 -0.14
C LEU A 256 -0.81 22.14 -1.62
N ASN A 257 -1.73 22.85 -2.29
CA ASN A 257 -2.07 22.69 -3.71
C ASN A 257 -2.41 21.23 -4.10
N LYS A 258 -3.12 20.50 -3.24
CA LYS A 258 -3.56 19.10 -3.44
C LYS A 258 -4.99 19.04 -3.98
N ASN A 259 -5.12 19.27 -5.29
CA ASN A 259 -6.41 19.45 -5.95
C ASN A 259 -7.30 18.20 -5.89
N GLU A 260 -6.72 16.99 -6.01
CA GLU A 260 -7.50 15.75 -5.97
C GLU A 260 -8.10 15.52 -4.57
N LEU A 261 -7.31 15.75 -3.52
CA LEU A 261 -7.76 15.68 -2.14
C LEU A 261 -8.86 16.70 -1.85
N MET A 262 -8.70 17.95 -2.28
CA MET A 262 -9.72 18.99 -2.11
C MET A 262 -11.03 18.61 -2.81
N ASP A 263 -10.97 18.08 -4.03
CA ASP A 263 -12.16 17.66 -4.77
C ASP A 263 -12.88 16.48 -4.10
N LYS A 264 -12.12 15.52 -3.54
CA LYS A 264 -12.70 14.41 -2.75
C LYS A 264 -13.43 14.93 -1.50
N ILE A 265 -12.87 15.91 -0.80
CA ILE A 265 -13.51 16.50 0.39
C ILE A 265 -14.82 17.23 0.01
N LYS A 266 -14.79 18.04 -1.05
CA LYS A 266 -15.99 18.75 -1.54
C LYS A 266 -17.11 17.78 -1.93
N CYS A 267 -16.76 16.70 -2.64
CA CYS A 267 -17.73 15.74 -3.14
C CYS A 267 -18.30 14.79 -2.06
N TYR A 268 -17.73 14.77 -0.85
CA TYR A 268 -18.12 13.82 0.20
C TYR A 268 -19.58 13.98 0.66
N LYS A 269 -20.05 15.23 0.83
CA LYS A 269 -21.45 15.52 1.24
C LYS A 269 -22.48 15.07 0.18
N ASN A 270 -22.16 15.24 -1.11
CA ASN A 270 -23.07 14.93 -2.21
C ASN A 270 -23.41 13.43 -2.34
N LEU A 271 -22.60 12.54 -1.74
CA LEU A 271 -22.82 11.10 -1.74
C LEU A 271 -23.70 10.61 -0.58
N HIS A 272 -23.63 11.25 0.59
CA HIS A 272 -24.38 10.83 1.77
C HIS A 272 -25.81 11.41 1.85
N ASP A 273 -26.07 12.57 1.24
CA ASP A 273 -27.43 13.13 1.17
C ASP A 273 -28.35 12.35 0.20
N LYS A 274 -27.79 11.65 -0.80
CA LYS A 274 -28.56 10.79 -1.72
C LYS A 274 -28.97 9.44 -1.12
N THR A 275 -28.37 9.03 0.00
CA THR A 275 -28.71 7.78 0.69
C THR A 275 -29.73 7.95 1.81
N ALA A 276 -30.10 9.19 2.16
CA ALA A 276 -31.08 9.49 3.21
C ALA A 276 -32.50 9.78 2.67
N THR A 277 -32.72 9.66 1.36
CA THR A 277 -33.99 9.95 0.68
C THR A 277 -34.64 8.75 -0.04
N ASN A 278 -34.33 7.52 0.37
CA ASN A 278 -35.08 6.32 0.00
C ASN A 278 -35.60 5.58 1.23
#